data_AF-A0A951J4N7-F1
#
_entry.id   AF-A0A951J4N7-F1
#
_cell.length_a   1.000
_cell.length_b   1.000
_cell.length_c   1.000
_cell.angle_alpha   90.00
_cell.angle_beta   90.00
_cell.angle_gamma   90.00
#
_symmetry.space_group_name_H-M   'P 1'
#
loop_
_entity.id
_entity.type
_entity.pdbx_description
1 polymer ?
#
loop_
_entity_poly.entity_id
_entity_poly.type
_entity_poly.pdbx_seq_one_letter_code
_entity_poly.pdbx_strand_id
1 'polypeptide(L)'
;MRGRFRGASLAALLLAIAAPAAPPAASAQAARPADHVVLVSVDGLRPGFYLEERWPAPMMQRMAREGAHARKVRGVTPTVTYPSHTTLVTGALPARHGIPHNRPFEPGGPTGLWYMESDSVRVPALWDAVRASGGTSAGISWPVSAGAAIDYNIPEFWSVSGREGDLTGPAAHAAALRSRTTPPGLLEEIEDAALGAFPAFYWGSNRSREDAVGAMAGHLLERHRPTLGVVRTVRNGPDLQFAGHVQYDPESCGNLRTHLLRRPSCCGACPCADRCLA
;
A
#
# COMPACT_ATOMS: atom_id res chain seq x y z
N MET A 1 6.68 88.41 44.57
CA MET A 1 6.71 88.53 43.10
C MET A 1 7.32 87.26 42.51
N ARG A 2 6.63 86.66 41.53
CA ARG A 2 7.10 85.97 40.30
C ARG A 2 8.33 85.04 40.40
N GLY A 3 8.31 83.79 39.95
CA GLY A 3 7.34 83.04 39.18
C GLY A 3 7.91 81.63 38.90
N ARG A 4 7.06 80.62 39.03
CA ARG A 4 7.34 79.21 38.75
C ARG A 4 7.37 78.97 37.24
N PHE A 5 8.45 78.41 36.70
CA PHE A 5 8.44 77.79 35.37
C PHE A 5 8.34 76.27 35.51
N ARG A 6 7.19 75.76 35.07
CA ARG A 6 6.86 74.35 34.93
C ARG A 6 7.51 73.83 33.64
N GLY A 7 8.44 72.89 33.75
CA GLY A 7 8.92 72.09 32.62
C GLY A 7 8.01 70.88 32.45
N ALA A 8 7.37 70.79 31.29
CA ALA A 8 6.35 69.80 30.95
C ALA A 8 6.93 68.37 30.88
N SER A 9 6.26 67.42 31.53
CA SER A 9 6.48 65.99 31.34
C SER A 9 6.08 65.59 29.92
N LEU A 10 7.03 65.13 29.11
CA LEU A 10 6.75 64.36 27.91
C LEU A 10 6.21 62.99 28.35
N ALA A 11 4.90 62.81 28.31
CA ALA A 11 4.28 61.49 28.36
C ALA A 11 4.55 60.80 27.01
N ALA A 12 5.52 59.90 26.98
CA ALA A 12 5.72 58.99 25.85
C ALA A 12 4.56 57.99 25.81
N LEU A 13 3.64 58.19 24.87
CA LEU A 13 2.54 57.26 24.59
C LEU A 13 3.12 56.04 23.86
N LEU A 14 3.52 55.02 24.62
CA LEU A 14 3.89 53.70 24.08
C LEU A 14 2.61 52.99 23.63
N LEU A 15 2.32 53.05 22.34
CA LEU A 15 1.29 52.23 21.71
C LEU A 15 1.78 50.78 21.70
N ALA A 16 1.30 49.97 22.65
CA ALA A 16 1.57 48.54 22.68
C ALA A 16 0.89 47.88 21.47
N ILE A 17 1.67 47.53 20.46
CA ILE A 17 1.22 46.70 19.34
C ILE A 17 1.01 45.30 19.93
N ALA A 18 -0.25 44.94 20.18
CA ALA A 18 -0.63 43.58 20.55
C ALA A 18 -0.31 42.66 19.37
N ALA A 19 0.78 41.89 19.48
CA ALA A 19 1.06 40.80 18.57
C ALA A 19 -0.11 39.78 18.65
N PRO A 20 -0.68 39.33 17.52
CA PRO A 20 -1.70 38.29 17.56
C PRO A 20 -1.08 37.04 18.19
N ALA A 21 -1.66 36.60 19.31
CA ALA A 21 -1.27 35.36 19.94
C ALA A 21 -1.38 34.25 18.90
N ALA A 22 -0.24 33.61 18.59
CA ALA A 22 -0.24 32.41 17.76
C ALA A 22 -1.21 31.41 18.40
N PRO A 23 -2.11 30.78 17.61
CA PRO A 23 -2.99 29.76 18.15
C PRO A 23 -2.11 28.71 18.84
N PRO A 24 -2.53 28.19 20.02
CA PRO A 24 -1.77 27.14 20.68
C PRO A 24 -1.57 26.02 19.67
N ALA A 25 -0.31 25.66 19.41
CA ALA A 25 0.01 24.48 18.64
C ALA A 25 -0.79 23.34 19.25
N ALA A 26 -1.75 22.81 18.50
CA ALA A 26 -2.55 21.68 18.94
C ALA A 26 -1.56 20.64 19.47
N SER A 27 -1.67 20.30 20.76
CA SER A 27 -0.84 19.24 21.31
C SER A 27 -1.14 18.02 20.45
N ALA A 28 -0.18 17.61 19.63
CA ALA A 28 -0.23 16.31 19.02
C ALA A 28 -0.26 15.34 20.20
N GLN A 29 -1.46 14.89 20.57
CA GLN A 29 -1.63 13.77 21.48
C GLN A 29 -0.70 12.71 20.91
N ALA A 30 0.36 12.36 21.64
CA ALA A 30 1.30 11.33 21.19
C ALA A 30 0.45 10.09 20.95
N ALA A 31 0.14 9.83 19.68
CA ALA A 31 -0.75 8.77 19.30
C ALA A 31 -0.14 7.50 19.87
N ARG A 32 -0.95 6.68 20.55
CA ARG A 32 -0.49 5.35 20.94
C ARG A 32 0.12 4.70 19.70
N PRO A 33 1.38 4.21 19.77
CA PRO A 33 1.97 3.50 18.65
C PRO A 33 1.00 2.42 18.18
N ALA A 34 0.72 2.35 16.89
CA ALA A 34 -0.12 1.30 16.36
C ALA A 34 0.60 -0.04 16.51
N ASP A 35 -0.09 -1.06 17.04
CA ASP A 35 0.47 -2.41 17.20
C ASP A 35 0.76 -3.07 15.83
N HIS A 36 0.01 -2.67 14.79
CA HIS A 36 0.12 -3.16 13.42
C HIS A 36 -0.03 -2.01 12.41
N VAL A 37 0.82 -2.00 11.39
CA VAL A 37 0.73 -1.08 10.25
C VAL A 37 0.57 -1.88 8.96
N VAL A 38 -0.41 -1.53 8.13
CA VAL A 38 -0.60 -2.15 6.82
C VAL A 38 -0.44 -1.09 5.73
N LEU A 39 0.58 -1.26 4.90
CA LEU A 39 0.83 -0.47 3.71
C LEU A 39 0.26 -1.19 2.48
N VAL A 40 -0.83 -0.66 1.93
CA VAL A 40 -1.43 -1.17 0.70
C VAL A 40 -1.07 -0.24 -0.45
N SER A 41 -0.39 -0.77 -1.47
CA SER A 41 -0.12 -0.08 -2.71
C SER A 41 -1.02 -0.62 -3.82
N VAL A 42 -1.80 0.28 -4.43
CA VAL A 42 -2.65 -0.05 -5.59
C VAL A 42 -2.02 0.56 -6.83
N ASP A 43 -1.45 -0.30 -7.68
CA ASP A 43 -0.68 0.16 -8.85
C ASP A 43 -1.56 0.96 -9.82
N GLY A 44 -1.09 2.14 -10.21
CA GLY A 44 -1.82 3.06 -11.10
C GLY A 44 -3.06 3.74 -10.49
N LEU A 45 -3.30 3.67 -9.17
CA LEU A 45 -4.45 4.31 -8.53
C LEU A 45 -4.34 5.84 -8.52
N ARG A 46 -5.10 6.49 -9.39
CA ARG A 46 -5.23 7.96 -9.41
C ARG A 46 -6.28 8.42 -8.38
N PRO A 47 -6.08 9.57 -7.70
CA PRO A 47 -7.04 10.07 -6.71
C PRO A 47 -8.48 10.21 -7.20
N GLY A 48 -8.68 10.57 -8.48
CA GLY A 48 -10.03 10.66 -9.07
C GLY A 48 -10.85 9.39 -8.91
N PHE A 49 -10.22 8.21 -8.94
CA PHE A 49 -10.90 6.92 -8.82
C PHE A 49 -11.57 6.67 -7.46
N TYR A 50 -11.23 7.41 -6.42
CA TYR A 50 -11.90 7.30 -5.11
C TYR A 50 -12.43 8.63 -4.57
N LEU A 51 -12.10 9.76 -5.21
CA LEU A 51 -12.63 11.07 -4.82
C LEU A 51 -13.89 11.45 -5.59
N GLU A 52 -14.14 10.88 -6.77
CA GLU A 52 -15.34 11.14 -7.54
C GLU A 52 -16.40 10.06 -7.25
N GLU A 53 -17.63 10.46 -6.94
CA GLU A 53 -18.72 9.55 -6.54
C GLU A 53 -19.14 8.56 -7.64
N ARG A 54 -18.83 8.87 -8.91
CA ARG A 54 -19.14 8.00 -10.05
C ARG A 54 -18.39 6.68 -10.03
N TRP A 55 -17.31 6.56 -9.27
CA TRP A 55 -16.52 5.33 -9.18
C TRP A 55 -17.04 4.42 -8.05
N PRO A 56 -17.16 3.10 -8.29
CA PRO A 56 -17.62 2.15 -7.28
C PRO A 56 -16.51 1.79 -6.29
N ALA A 57 -16.04 2.78 -5.52
CA ALA A 57 -14.98 2.62 -4.52
C ALA A 57 -15.45 2.99 -3.10
N PRO A 58 -16.58 2.42 -2.61
CA PRO A 58 -17.23 2.86 -1.37
C PRO A 58 -16.30 2.80 -0.15
N MET A 59 -15.40 1.80 -0.12
CA MET A 59 -14.43 1.65 0.95
C MET A 59 -13.35 2.72 0.94
N MET A 60 -12.76 3.01 -0.21
CA MET A 60 -11.76 4.07 -0.34
C MET A 60 -12.37 5.45 -0.15
N GLN A 61 -13.59 5.67 -0.65
CA GLN A 61 -14.36 6.88 -0.41
C GLN A 61 -14.63 7.07 1.10
N ARG A 62 -15.02 6.00 1.80
CA ARG A 62 -15.18 6.05 3.26
C ARG A 62 -13.87 6.38 3.98
N MET A 63 -12.77 5.71 3.63
CA MET A 63 -11.45 5.99 4.18
C MET A 63 -11.01 7.44 3.91
N ALA A 64 -11.31 8.00 2.74
CA ALA A 64 -11.00 9.38 2.42
C ALA A 64 -11.83 10.40 3.21
N ARG A 65 -13.11 10.09 3.51
CA ARG A 65 -14.01 10.94 4.30
C ARG A 65 -13.72 10.89 5.80
N GLU A 66 -13.43 9.70 6.33
CA GLU A 66 -13.28 9.46 7.78
C GLU A 66 -11.82 9.50 8.24
N GLY A 67 -10.87 9.32 7.32
CA GLY A 67 -9.43 9.33 7.60
C GLY A 67 -8.73 10.55 6.99
N ALA A 68 -7.41 10.42 6.84
CA ALA A 68 -6.59 11.42 6.16
C ALA A 68 -6.42 11.06 4.67
N HIS A 69 -6.52 12.06 3.79
CA HIS A 69 -6.23 11.88 2.38
C HIS A 69 -5.47 13.09 1.81
N ALA A 70 -4.69 12.86 0.76
CA ALA A 70 -4.06 13.91 -0.04
C ALA A 70 -4.80 14.06 -1.37
N ARG A 71 -4.91 15.30 -1.88
CA ARG A 71 -5.47 15.54 -3.22
C ARG A 71 -4.59 14.99 -4.34
N LYS A 72 -3.27 14.98 -4.13
CA LYS A 72 -2.26 14.49 -5.07
C LYS A 72 -1.04 13.98 -4.29
N VAL A 73 -0.38 12.96 -4.85
CA VAL A 73 0.94 12.49 -4.43
C VAL A 73 1.90 12.70 -5.60
N ARG A 74 3.06 13.30 -5.34
CA ARG A 74 4.12 13.43 -6.35
C ARG A 74 4.95 12.14 -6.32
N GLY A 75 4.85 11.34 -7.39
CA GLY A 75 5.68 10.16 -7.56
C GLY A 75 7.13 10.49 -7.90
N VAL A 76 7.97 9.45 -7.95
CA VAL A 76 9.36 9.57 -8.40
C VAL A 76 9.45 9.62 -9.92
N THR A 77 10.59 10.09 -10.43
CA THR A 77 10.93 10.01 -11.85
C THR A 77 12.03 8.97 -12.04
N PRO A 78 11.86 7.98 -12.93
CA PRO A 78 10.67 7.75 -13.77
C PRO A 78 9.48 7.17 -12.99
N THR A 79 8.24 7.49 -13.39
CA THR A 79 7.01 7.03 -12.73
C THR A 79 6.67 5.58 -13.12
N VAL A 80 7.59 4.66 -12.80
CA VAL A 80 7.48 3.23 -13.09
C VAL A 80 7.34 2.48 -11.77
N THR A 81 6.68 1.32 -11.81
CA THR A 81 6.30 0.54 -10.63
C THR A 81 7.47 0.29 -9.67
N TYR A 82 8.56 -0.36 -10.10
CA TYR A 82 9.60 -0.83 -9.18
C TYR A 82 10.35 0.33 -8.53
N PRO A 83 10.82 1.36 -9.28
CA PRO A 83 11.40 2.55 -8.67
C PRO A 83 10.45 3.22 -7.65
N SER A 84 9.16 3.30 -7.98
CA SER A 84 8.17 3.94 -7.10
C SER A 84 7.94 3.14 -5.81
N HIS A 85 7.80 1.81 -5.90
CA HIS A 85 7.56 0.96 -4.74
C HIS A 85 8.81 0.82 -3.86
N THR A 86 10.01 0.74 -4.45
CA THR A 86 11.25 0.80 -3.67
C THR A 86 11.38 2.14 -2.95
N THR A 87 10.98 3.25 -3.57
CA THR A 87 10.93 4.55 -2.88
C THR A 87 9.97 4.54 -1.68
N LEU A 88 8.77 3.95 -1.82
CA LEU A 88 7.79 3.89 -0.73
C LEU A 88 8.31 3.20 0.53
N VAL A 89 9.11 2.14 0.38
CA VAL A 89 9.63 1.36 1.53
C VAL A 89 11.01 1.77 1.99
N THR A 90 11.76 2.55 1.21
CA THR A 90 13.10 3.02 1.61
C THR A 90 13.14 4.50 1.99
N GLY A 91 12.14 5.28 1.56
CA GLY A 91 12.16 6.74 1.64
C GLY A 91 13.24 7.40 0.77
N ALA A 92 13.94 6.63 -0.05
CA ALA A 92 15.03 7.10 -0.91
C ALA A 92 14.55 7.27 -2.36
N LEU A 93 15.22 8.12 -3.15
CA LEU A 93 14.97 8.24 -4.59
C LEU A 93 15.70 7.14 -5.39
N PRO A 94 15.32 6.88 -6.67
CA PRO A 94 15.97 5.88 -7.53
C PRO A 94 17.49 5.97 -7.60
N ALA A 95 18.01 7.20 -7.68
CA ALA A 95 19.45 7.45 -7.69
C ALA A 95 20.17 6.93 -6.43
N ARG A 96 19.46 6.85 -5.29
CA ARG A 96 20.01 6.37 -4.01
C ARG A 96 19.73 4.88 -3.81
N HIS A 97 18.46 4.44 -3.86
CA HIS A 97 18.13 3.03 -3.63
C HIS A 97 18.60 2.09 -4.74
N GLY A 98 18.91 2.58 -5.94
CA GLY A 98 19.58 1.81 -7.00
C GLY A 98 18.67 1.08 -7.98
N ILE A 99 17.36 1.32 -7.93
CA ILE A 99 16.37 0.70 -8.84
C ILE A 99 15.86 1.78 -9.80
N PRO A 100 16.47 1.96 -10.99
CA PRO A 100 16.12 3.03 -11.91
C PRO A 100 14.90 2.69 -12.80
N HIS A 101 14.60 1.40 -12.97
CA HIS A 101 13.51 0.91 -13.81
C HIS A 101 13.04 -0.47 -13.33
N ASN A 102 12.00 -1.05 -13.94
CA ASN A 102 11.54 -2.42 -13.65
C ASN A 102 12.52 -3.50 -14.14
N ARG A 103 13.17 -3.22 -15.27
CA ARG A 103 14.13 -4.10 -15.94
C ARG A 103 15.51 -3.46 -15.95
N PRO A 104 16.59 -4.21 -15.71
CA PRO A 104 17.93 -3.69 -15.86
C PRO A 104 18.20 -3.29 -17.32
N PHE A 105 19.15 -2.38 -17.50
CA PHE A 105 19.68 -2.09 -18.83
C PHE A 105 20.69 -3.17 -19.20
N GLU A 106 20.49 -3.79 -20.35
CA GLU A 106 21.31 -4.89 -20.85
C GLU A 106 21.90 -4.49 -22.21
N PRO A 107 23.24 -4.50 -22.37
CA PRO A 107 23.87 -4.06 -23.62
C PRO A 107 23.40 -4.83 -24.86
N GLY A 108 23.02 -6.10 -24.70
CA GLY A 108 22.51 -6.97 -25.77
C GLY A 108 21.00 -6.87 -26.03
N GLY A 109 20.30 -5.96 -25.36
CA GLY A 109 18.83 -5.89 -25.38
C GLY A 109 18.18 -6.69 -24.25
N PRO A 110 16.85 -6.55 -24.07
CA PRO A 110 16.14 -7.10 -22.93
C PRO A 110 16.09 -8.62 -22.95
N THR A 111 16.65 -9.26 -21.93
CA THR A 111 16.61 -10.73 -21.71
C THR A 111 15.32 -11.19 -21.05
N GLY A 112 14.48 -10.25 -20.61
CA GLY A 112 13.27 -10.53 -19.85
C GLY A 112 13.49 -10.51 -18.33
N LEU A 113 14.71 -10.26 -17.86
CA LEU A 113 15.02 -10.08 -16.44
C LEU A 113 14.36 -8.80 -15.88
N TRP A 114 14.00 -8.87 -14.60
CA TRP A 114 13.48 -7.74 -13.81
C TRP A 114 14.26 -7.64 -12.51
N TYR A 115 14.22 -6.49 -11.84
CA TYR A 115 14.78 -6.32 -10.50
C TYR A 115 13.87 -7.00 -9.46
N MET A 116 13.89 -8.34 -9.37
CA MET A 116 13.03 -9.07 -8.43
C MET A 116 13.69 -9.25 -7.05
N GLU A 117 15.02 -9.29 -7.02
CA GLU A 117 15.82 -9.62 -5.83
C GLU A 117 16.12 -8.38 -4.98
N SER A 118 15.94 -8.52 -3.67
CA SER A 118 16.13 -7.44 -2.70
C SER A 118 17.58 -6.99 -2.54
N ASP A 119 18.55 -7.83 -2.88
CA ASP A 119 19.98 -7.50 -2.90
C ASP A 119 20.34 -6.40 -3.92
N SER A 120 19.44 -6.13 -4.87
CA SER A 120 19.55 -5.04 -5.83
C SER A 120 19.27 -3.67 -5.19
N VAL A 121 18.65 -3.63 -3.99
CA VAL A 121 18.35 -2.41 -3.25
C VAL A 121 19.54 -2.04 -2.37
N ARG A 122 20.08 -0.83 -2.55
CA ARG A 122 21.33 -0.38 -1.91
C ARG A 122 21.15 0.29 -0.55
N VAL A 123 19.93 0.41 -0.06
CA VAL A 123 19.60 1.09 1.20
C VAL A 123 18.58 0.29 2.00
N PRO A 124 18.55 0.42 3.33
CA PRO A 124 17.56 -0.25 4.16
C PRO A 124 16.12 0.15 3.79
N ALA A 125 15.21 -0.82 3.91
CA ALA A 125 13.78 -0.66 3.76
C ALA A 125 13.05 -0.78 5.12
N LEU A 126 11.74 -0.51 5.13
CA LEU A 126 10.92 -0.53 6.34
C LEU A 126 10.97 -1.86 7.10
N TRP A 127 11.01 -3.00 6.39
CA TRP A 127 11.10 -4.32 7.03
C TRP A 127 12.44 -4.54 7.75
N ASP A 128 13.54 -3.93 7.28
CA ASP A 128 14.84 -3.98 7.97
C ASP A 128 14.75 -3.24 9.32
N ALA A 129 14.07 -2.09 9.34
CA ALA A 129 13.83 -1.34 10.56
C ALA A 129 12.91 -2.09 11.54
N VAL A 130 11.86 -2.74 11.03
CA VAL A 130 10.94 -3.57 11.83
C VAL A 130 11.69 -4.74 12.47
N ARG A 131 12.51 -5.46 11.69
CA ARG A 131 13.36 -6.53 12.21
C ARG A 131 14.35 -6.01 13.25
N ALA A 132 14.98 -4.87 13.02
CA ALA A 132 15.90 -4.26 13.98
C ALA A 132 15.20 -3.86 15.30
N SER A 133 13.90 -3.56 15.28
CA SER A 133 13.10 -3.33 16.49
C SER A 133 12.58 -4.61 17.16
N GLY A 134 12.88 -5.80 16.62
CA GLY A 134 12.36 -7.08 17.10
C GLY A 134 10.91 -7.36 16.70
N GLY A 135 10.35 -6.59 15.76
CA GLY A 135 9.03 -6.81 15.19
C GLY A 135 9.07 -7.76 14.00
N THR A 136 7.89 -8.19 13.55
CA THR A 136 7.74 -9.08 12.39
C THR A 136 7.07 -8.37 11.23
N SER A 137 7.34 -8.83 10.02
CA SER A 137 6.80 -8.26 8.79
C SER A 137 6.25 -9.31 7.83
N ALA A 138 5.24 -8.91 7.06
CA ALA A 138 4.64 -9.72 6.01
C ALA A 138 4.58 -8.93 4.69
N GLY A 139 4.82 -9.60 3.58
CA GLY A 139 4.88 -9.01 2.25
C GLY A 139 4.12 -9.84 1.22
N ILE A 140 3.28 -9.21 0.40
CA ILE A 140 2.58 -9.88 -0.71
C ILE A 140 2.79 -9.08 -2.00
N SER A 141 3.38 -9.73 -3.00
CA SER A 141 3.67 -9.18 -4.33
C SER A 141 4.43 -7.85 -4.31
N TRP A 142 5.18 -7.57 -3.25
CA TRP A 142 5.95 -6.32 -3.19
C TRP A 142 7.13 -6.39 -4.18
N PRO A 143 7.38 -5.34 -5.00
CA PRO A 143 8.50 -5.33 -5.93
C PRO A 143 9.84 -5.42 -5.23
N VAL A 144 10.80 -6.08 -5.88
CA VAL A 144 12.20 -6.16 -5.41
C VAL A 144 12.29 -6.74 -3.99
N SER A 145 11.38 -7.66 -3.63
CA SER A 145 11.31 -8.24 -2.29
C SER A 145 11.73 -9.71 -2.21
N ALA A 146 12.13 -10.35 -3.31
CA ALA A 146 12.65 -11.72 -3.22
C ALA A 146 13.93 -11.73 -2.38
N GLY A 147 13.99 -12.65 -1.40
CA GLY A 147 15.08 -12.72 -0.42
C GLY A 147 15.10 -11.57 0.61
N ALA A 148 14.11 -10.67 0.61
CA ALA A 148 14.06 -9.57 1.57
C ALA A 148 13.95 -10.08 3.01
N ALA A 149 14.36 -9.24 3.95
CA ALA A 149 14.27 -9.46 5.39
C ALA A 149 12.83 -9.39 5.93
N ILE A 150 11.89 -10.06 5.26
CA ILE A 150 10.46 -10.14 5.57
C ILE A 150 10.15 -11.55 6.10
N ASP A 151 9.49 -11.64 7.26
CA ASP A 151 9.26 -12.92 7.95
C ASP A 151 8.25 -13.79 7.20
N TYR A 152 7.20 -13.19 6.63
CA TYR A 152 6.17 -13.86 5.83
C TYR A 152 6.06 -13.22 4.45
N ASN A 153 6.89 -13.65 3.50
CA ASN A 153 7.07 -13.02 2.20
C ASN A 153 6.56 -13.92 1.07
N ILE A 154 5.59 -13.41 0.31
CA ILE A 154 5.20 -13.91 -1.00
C ILE A 154 5.66 -12.86 -2.01
N PRO A 155 6.90 -12.94 -2.52
CA PRO A 155 7.49 -11.86 -3.30
C PRO A 155 6.87 -11.73 -4.70
N GLU A 156 7.11 -10.60 -5.37
CA GLU A 156 6.83 -10.52 -6.79
C GLU A 156 7.91 -11.26 -7.59
N PHE A 157 7.70 -12.56 -7.83
CA PHE A 157 8.72 -13.44 -8.43
C PHE A 157 8.11 -14.47 -9.38
N TRP A 158 8.71 -14.62 -10.57
CA TRP A 158 8.24 -15.56 -11.59
C TRP A 158 9.39 -16.08 -12.45
N SER A 159 9.20 -17.23 -13.09
CA SER A 159 10.19 -17.81 -14.01
C SER A 159 10.41 -16.90 -15.24
N VAL A 160 11.66 -16.48 -15.48
CA VAL A 160 12.05 -15.60 -16.61
C VAL A 160 12.29 -16.38 -17.89
N SER A 161 12.86 -17.58 -17.80
CA SER A 161 13.10 -18.49 -18.93
C SER A 161 11.86 -19.30 -19.34
N GLY A 162 10.79 -19.24 -18.54
CA GLY A 162 9.64 -20.13 -18.68
C GLY A 162 9.99 -21.60 -18.47
N ARG A 163 11.12 -21.89 -17.81
CA ARG A 163 11.65 -23.22 -17.52
C ARG A 163 12.16 -23.24 -16.09
N GLU A 164 11.33 -23.76 -15.19
CA GLU A 164 11.72 -24.07 -13.82
C GLU A 164 11.87 -25.59 -13.73
N GLY A 165 13.10 -26.10 -13.88
CA GLY A 165 13.32 -27.50 -14.20
C GLY A 165 12.65 -27.88 -15.54
N ASP A 166 11.82 -28.93 -15.54
CA ASP A 166 11.04 -29.37 -16.70
C ASP A 166 9.68 -28.65 -16.84
N LEU A 167 9.31 -27.76 -15.91
CA LEU A 167 8.02 -27.07 -15.93
C LEU A 167 8.01 -25.91 -16.91
N THR A 168 6.86 -25.65 -17.53
CA THR A 168 6.64 -24.46 -18.38
C THR A 168 5.32 -23.74 -18.07
N GLY A 169 5.19 -22.50 -18.54
CA GLY A 169 3.97 -21.72 -18.40
C GLY A 169 3.58 -21.43 -16.94
N PRO A 170 2.29 -21.45 -16.59
CA PRO A 170 1.86 -21.09 -15.25
C PRO A 170 2.41 -21.97 -14.12
N ALA A 171 2.65 -23.25 -14.40
CA ALA A 171 3.27 -24.16 -13.43
C ALA A 171 4.72 -23.76 -13.10
N ALA A 172 5.49 -23.32 -14.10
CA ALA A 172 6.84 -22.79 -13.87
C ALA A 172 6.82 -21.51 -13.03
N HIS A 173 5.87 -20.60 -13.28
CA HIS A 173 5.76 -19.38 -12.47
C HIS A 173 5.35 -19.67 -11.03
N ALA A 174 4.42 -20.61 -10.79
CA ALA A 174 4.02 -21.02 -9.45
C ALA A 174 5.17 -21.71 -8.70
N ALA A 175 5.93 -22.58 -9.38
CA ALA A 175 7.11 -23.23 -8.80
C ALA A 175 8.20 -22.20 -8.45
N ALA A 176 8.49 -21.27 -9.36
CA ALA A 176 9.43 -20.18 -9.12
C ALA A 176 9.00 -19.33 -7.91
N LEU A 177 7.72 -18.95 -7.81
CA LEU A 177 7.20 -18.21 -6.67
C LEU A 177 7.36 -18.99 -5.36
N ARG A 178 6.93 -20.25 -5.32
CA ARG A 178 7.08 -21.12 -4.14
C ARG A 178 8.53 -21.22 -3.68
N SER A 179 9.48 -21.31 -4.61
CA SER A 179 10.91 -21.37 -4.29
C SER A 179 11.45 -20.12 -3.59
N ARG A 180 10.77 -18.97 -3.76
CA ARG A 180 11.15 -17.69 -3.17
C ARG A 180 10.22 -17.21 -2.06
N THR A 181 9.13 -17.93 -1.79
CA THR A 181 8.26 -17.67 -0.65
C THR A 181 9.00 -17.99 0.65
N THR A 182 8.83 -17.13 1.66
CA THR A 182 9.44 -17.28 2.99
C THR A 182 8.36 -17.18 4.08
N PRO A 183 8.32 -18.06 5.08
CA PRO A 183 9.10 -19.30 5.16
C PRO A 183 8.64 -20.34 4.11
N PRO A 184 9.46 -21.37 3.82
CA PRO A 184 9.00 -22.53 3.05
C PRO A 184 7.73 -23.12 3.68
N GLY A 185 6.74 -23.47 2.87
CA GLY A 185 5.43 -23.98 3.34
C GLY A 185 4.37 -22.91 3.58
N LEU A 186 4.71 -21.61 3.53
CA LEU A 186 3.74 -20.54 3.76
C LEU A 186 2.65 -20.50 2.69
N LEU A 187 3.00 -20.80 1.42
CA LEU A 187 2.01 -20.75 0.35
C LEU A 187 1.00 -21.89 0.49
N GLU A 188 1.48 -23.07 0.85
CA GLU A 188 0.68 -24.26 1.12
C GLU A 188 -0.26 -24.01 2.32
N GLU A 189 0.26 -23.38 3.39
CA GLU A 189 -0.57 -22.97 4.54
C GLU A 189 -1.74 -22.06 4.11
N ILE A 190 -1.46 -21.11 3.23
CA ILE A 190 -2.44 -20.16 2.70
C ILE A 190 -3.43 -20.83 1.74
N GLU A 191 -2.95 -21.77 0.92
CA GLU A 191 -3.80 -22.61 0.06
C GLU A 191 -4.81 -23.37 0.90
N ASP A 192 -4.37 -24.06 1.95
CA ASP A 192 -5.27 -24.84 2.82
C ASP A 192 -6.26 -23.96 3.60
N ALA A 193 -5.83 -22.78 4.05
CA ALA A 193 -6.61 -21.95 4.96
C ALA A 193 -7.53 -20.93 4.28
N ALA A 194 -7.14 -20.40 3.11
CA ALA A 194 -7.77 -19.20 2.54
C ALA A 194 -8.12 -19.31 1.05
N LEU A 195 -7.33 -20.03 0.25
CA LEU A 195 -7.50 -20.05 -1.22
C LEU A 195 -8.11 -21.35 -1.76
N GLY A 196 -7.95 -22.47 -1.07
CA GLY A 196 -8.19 -23.83 -1.55
C GLY A 196 -7.08 -24.32 -2.49
N ALA A 197 -6.81 -23.60 -3.57
CA ALA A 197 -5.70 -23.88 -4.49
C ALA A 197 -5.11 -22.56 -5.00
N PHE A 198 -3.79 -22.50 -5.15
CA PHE A 198 -3.15 -21.30 -5.67
C PHE A 198 -3.61 -21.07 -7.12
N PRO A 199 -4.04 -19.85 -7.48
CA PRO A 199 -4.62 -19.60 -8.77
C PRO A 199 -3.63 -19.92 -9.89
N ALA A 200 -4.07 -20.75 -10.83
CA ALA A 200 -3.31 -21.12 -12.02
C ALA A 200 -2.92 -19.90 -12.88
N PHE A 201 -3.50 -18.72 -12.62
CA PHE A 201 -3.22 -17.49 -13.33
C PHE A 201 -2.96 -16.30 -12.38
N TYR A 202 -2.17 -16.50 -11.32
CA TYR A 202 -1.74 -15.42 -10.41
C TYR A 202 -1.06 -14.23 -11.10
N TRP A 203 -0.50 -14.45 -12.29
CA TRP A 203 0.16 -13.42 -13.10
C TRP A 203 -0.70 -12.89 -14.27
N GLY A 204 -1.98 -13.27 -14.36
CA GLY A 204 -2.91 -12.81 -15.41
C GLY A 204 -4.21 -12.20 -14.86
N SER A 205 -5.39 -12.72 -15.25
CA SER A 205 -6.66 -11.98 -15.17
C SER A 205 -6.96 -11.38 -13.77
N ASN A 206 -7.29 -10.09 -13.76
CA ASN A 206 -7.27 -9.25 -12.55
C ASN A 206 -8.14 -9.70 -11.38
N ARG A 207 -9.34 -10.21 -11.64
CA ARG A 207 -10.31 -10.40 -10.56
C ARG A 207 -9.88 -11.52 -9.60
N SER A 208 -9.36 -12.63 -10.13
CA SER A 208 -8.89 -13.76 -9.32
C SER A 208 -7.61 -13.43 -8.54
N ARG A 209 -6.71 -12.64 -9.13
CA ARG A 209 -5.45 -12.24 -8.48
C ARG A 209 -5.70 -11.32 -7.29
N GLU A 210 -6.53 -10.29 -7.46
CA GLU A 210 -6.76 -9.32 -6.40
C GLU A 210 -7.60 -9.87 -5.26
N ASP A 211 -8.58 -10.73 -5.56
CA ASP A 211 -9.31 -11.47 -4.53
C ASP A 211 -8.37 -12.42 -3.75
N ALA A 212 -7.47 -13.11 -4.45
CA ALA A 212 -6.46 -13.95 -3.81
C ALA A 212 -5.51 -13.12 -2.93
N VAL A 213 -4.99 -11.98 -3.42
CA VAL A 213 -4.13 -11.08 -2.62
C VAL A 213 -4.86 -10.60 -1.36
N GLY A 214 -6.14 -10.24 -1.47
CA GLY A 214 -6.98 -9.87 -0.34
C GLY A 214 -7.14 -10.99 0.69
N ALA A 215 -7.43 -12.22 0.23
CA ALA A 215 -7.56 -13.40 1.09
C ALA A 215 -6.24 -13.75 1.80
N MET A 216 -5.12 -13.73 1.07
CA MET A 216 -3.78 -13.94 1.63
C MET A 216 -3.43 -12.89 2.68
N ALA A 217 -3.71 -11.60 2.40
CA ALA A 217 -3.47 -10.52 3.35
C ALA A 217 -4.31 -10.69 4.63
N GLY A 218 -5.58 -11.06 4.49
CA GLY A 218 -6.46 -11.38 5.62
C GLY A 218 -5.89 -12.49 6.48
N HIS A 219 -5.50 -13.62 5.86
CA HIS A 219 -4.89 -14.75 6.58
C HIS A 219 -3.61 -14.37 7.33
N LEU A 220 -2.68 -13.65 6.68
CA LEU A 220 -1.43 -13.22 7.32
C LEU A 220 -1.69 -12.29 8.52
N LEU A 221 -2.65 -11.37 8.39
CA LEU A 221 -3.02 -10.46 9.47
C LEU A 221 -3.70 -11.18 10.64
N GLU A 222 -4.59 -12.14 10.37
CA GLU A 222 -5.32 -12.86 11.40
C GLU A 222 -4.44 -13.86 12.15
N ARG A 223 -3.62 -14.63 11.42
CA ARG A 223 -2.80 -15.71 11.98
C ARG A 223 -1.46 -15.25 12.53
N HIS A 224 -0.73 -14.46 11.75
CA HIS A 224 0.67 -14.12 12.06
C HIS A 224 0.84 -12.75 12.70
N ARG A 225 -0.17 -11.87 12.57
CA ARG A 225 -0.22 -10.55 13.23
C ARG A 225 1.10 -9.76 13.13
N PRO A 226 1.61 -9.52 11.91
CA PRO A 226 2.89 -8.83 11.72
C PRO A 226 2.80 -7.39 12.21
N THR A 227 3.90 -6.85 12.75
CA THR A 227 4.03 -5.42 13.05
C THR A 227 3.86 -4.57 11.79
N LEU A 228 4.37 -5.05 10.65
CA LEU A 228 4.24 -4.40 9.34
C LEU A 228 3.75 -5.38 8.27
N GLY A 229 2.62 -5.07 7.63
CA GLY A 229 2.18 -5.71 6.39
C GLY A 229 2.41 -4.80 5.19
N VAL A 230 3.07 -5.27 4.13
CA VAL A 230 3.20 -4.56 2.84
C VAL A 230 2.52 -5.38 1.74
N VAL A 231 1.52 -4.79 1.08
CA VAL A 231 0.69 -5.49 0.09
C VAL A 231 0.63 -4.68 -1.18
N ARG A 232 0.94 -5.30 -2.32
CA ARG A 232 0.75 -4.69 -3.64
C ARG A 232 -0.34 -5.39 -4.44
N THR A 233 -1.24 -4.59 -4.98
CA THR A 233 -2.25 -4.99 -5.97
C THR A 233 -1.86 -4.48 -7.36
N VAL A 234 -2.11 -5.27 -8.42
CA VAL A 234 -1.75 -4.95 -9.81
C VAL A 234 -3.01 -4.92 -10.66
N ARG A 235 -3.16 -3.86 -11.46
CA ARG A 235 -4.25 -3.74 -12.44
C ARG A 235 -3.76 -4.12 -13.85
N ASN A 236 -3.93 -5.39 -14.25
CA ASN A 236 -3.75 -5.92 -15.61
C ASN A 236 -5.04 -6.57 -16.20
N GLY A 237 -5.90 -5.76 -16.82
CA GLY A 237 -7.14 -6.28 -17.45
C GLY A 237 -7.82 -5.27 -18.38
N PRO A 238 -8.44 -5.74 -19.48
CA PRO A 238 -9.03 -4.88 -20.51
C PRO A 238 -10.25 -4.08 -20.05
N ASP A 239 -11.01 -4.55 -19.05
CA ASP A 239 -12.27 -3.92 -18.61
C ASP A 239 -12.12 -2.56 -17.92
N LEU A 240 -10.89 -2.09 -17.71
CA LEU A 240 -10.61 -0.79 -17.11
C LEU A 240 -9.45 -0.06 -17.84
N GLN A 241 -9.18 -0.42 -19.10
CA GLN A 241 -8.60 0.55 -20.04
C GLN A 241 -9.72 1.54 -20.35
N PHE A 242 -9.82 2.62 -19.58
CA PHE A 242 -10.80 3.69 -19.80
C PHE A 242 -10.47 4.52 -21.05
N ALA A 243 -10.50 3.85 -22.20
CA ALA A 243 -10.85 4.44 -23.48
C ALA A 243 -12.25 3.91 -23.83
N GLY A 244 -13.30 4.67 -23.50
CA GLY A 244 -14.53 4.64 -24.29
C GLY A 244 -15.81 4.11 -23.67
N HIS A 245 -15.88 2.95 -23.00
CA HIS A 245 -17.20 2.34 -22.71
C HIS A 245 -17.27 1.59 -21.36
N VAL A 246 -18.25 1.97 -20.53
CA VAL A 246 -18.59 1.34 -19.24
C VAL A 246 -19.77 0.40 -19.46
N GLN A 247 -19.60 -0.89 -19.16
CA GLN A 247 -20.72 -1.76 -18.80
C GLN A 247 -20.67 -2.02 -17.29
N TYR A 248 -21.73 -1.60 -16.61
CA TYR A 248 -21.98 -1.84 -15.20
C TYR A 248 -22.65 -3.20 -15.02
N ASP A 249 -22.08 -4.06 -14.18
CA ASP A 249 -22.66 -5.34 -13.76
C ASP A 249 -23.01 -5.29 -12.26
N PRO A 250 -24.30 -5.32 -11.89
CA PRO A 250 -24.78 -5.18 -10.51
C PRO A 250 -24.41 -6.34 -9.57
N GLU A 251 -23.90 -7.48 -10.05
CA GLU A 251 -23.50 -8.59 -9.17
C GLU A 251 -22.14 -8.38 -8.47
N SER A 252 -21.35 -7.37 -8.88
CA SER A 252 -19.97 -7.15 -8.40
C SER A 252 -19.85 -6.45 -7.03
N CYS A 253 -20.94 -6.28 -6.27
CA CYS A 253 -20.96 -5.56 -4.98
C CYS A 253 -20.60 -6.45 -3.74
N GLY A 254 -20.12 -7.68 -3.96
CA GLY A 254 -20.08 -8.71 -2.91
C GLY A 254 -18.85 -8.81 -2.00
N ASN A 255 -17.61 -8.64 -2.48
CA ASN A 255 -16.50 -9.40 -1.87
C ASN A 255 -15.45 -8.64 -1.04
N LEU A 256 -15.53 -7.32 -0.91
CA LEU A 256 -14.75 -6.59 0.12
C LEU A 256 -15.38 -6.66 1.52
N ARG A 257 -16.54 -7.30 1.64
CA ARG A 257 -17.34 -7.38 2.87
C ARG A 257 -16.84 -8.45 3.85
N THR A 258 -15.96 -9.37 3.46
CA THR A 258 -15.84 -10.65 4.18
C THR A 258 -14.60 -10.82 5.05
N HIS A 259 -13.44 -10.23 4.75
CA HIS A 259 -12.18 -10.74 5.35
C HIS A 259 -11.25 -9.75 6.06
N LEU A 260 -11.49 -8.43 6.06
CA LEU A 260 -10.58 -7.49 6.76
C LEU A 260 -11.14 -6.89 8.06
N LEU A 261 -12.40 -7.15 8.42
CA LEU A 261 -13.06 -6.46 9.55
C LEU A 261 -14.00 -7.33 10.41
N ARG A 262 -13.89 -8.66 10.41
CA ARG A 262 -14.72 -9.48 11.31
C ARG A 262 -14.21 -9.41 12.76
N ARG A 263 -14.87 -8.60 13.59
CA ARG A 263 -15.09 -8.94 15.01
C ARG A 263 -16.34 -9.83 15.12
N PRO A 264 -16.30 -10.97 15.82
CA PRO A 264 -17.42 -11.90 15.91
C PRO A 264 -18.42 -11.45 16.99
N SER A 265 -19.21 -10.44 16.68
CA SER A 265 -20.50 -10.16 17.34
C SER A 265 -21.17 -9.02 16.59
N CYS A 266 -22.42 -9.19 16.17
CA CYS A 266 -23.23 -8.29 15.33
C CYS A 266 -23.16 -8.57 13.82
N CYS A 267 -23.70 -9.71 13.41
CA CYS A 267 -24.34 -9.85 12.09
C CYS A 267 -25.58 -10.73 12.26
N GLY A 268 -26.71 -10.09 12.61
CA GLY A 268 -28.03 -10.63 12.34
C GLY A 268 -28.48 -10.17 10.96
N ALA A 269 -28.69 -11.14 10.06
CA ALA A 269 -29.58 -11.13 8.89
C ALA A 269 -29.60 -9.91 7.92
N CYS A 270 -29.09 -10.13 6.70
CA CYS A 270 -29.63 -9.52 5.46
C CYS A 270 -31.03 -10.14 5.20
N PRO A 271 -32.00 -9.53 4.45
CA PRO A 271 -31.77 -8.86 3.17
C PRO A 271 -32.71 -7.65 2.85
N CYS A 272 -32.48 -7.01 1.70
CA CYS A 272 -33.39 -6.07 1.02
C CYS A 272 -33.57 -4.69 1.68
N ALA A 273 -32.72 -3.74 1.26
CA ALA A 273 -32.98 -2.32 1.40
C ALA A 273 -34.19 -1.94 0.54
N ASP A 274 -35.39 -1.88 1.11
CA ASP A 274 -36.54 -1.19 0.50
C ASP A 274 -37.66 -0.77 1.48
N ARG A 275 -37.39 -0.73 2.79
CA ARG A 275 -38.28 -0.07 3.75
C ARG A 275 -37.48 0.61 4.84
N CYS A 276 -37.11 1.87 4.61
CA CYS A 276 -36.94 2.90 5.64
C CYS A 276 -36.64 4.25 4.96
N LEU A 277 -37.59 4.72 4.14
CA LEU A 277 -37.83 6.15 3.94
C LEU A 277 -39.09 6.48 4.74
N ALA A 278 -38.88 6.86 6.00
CA ALA A 278 -39.72 7.70 6.87
C ALA A 278 -39.00 7.84 8.22
#